data_AF-A0AAW6LQP8-F1
#
_entry.id   AF-A0AAW6LQP8-F1
#
_cell.length_a   1.000
_cell.length_b   1.000
_cell.length_c   1.000
_cell.angle_alpha   90.00
_cell.angle_beta   90.00
_cell.angle_gamma   90.00
#
_symmetry.space_group_name_H-M   'P 1'
#
loop_
_entity.id
_entity.type
_entity.pdbx_description
1 polymer ?
#
loop_
_entity_poly.entity_id
_entity_poly.type
_entity_poly.pdbx_seq_one_letter_code
_entity_poly.pdbx_strand_id
1 'polypeptide(L)'
;MRAKTMGLDGFWENSDAALDKCAKAKTVTEIVDALNEHFDKSAGDAFFGGSGGDRQMLEVMYEAAGWTVYDVEAEYHFKARDSNGDSFEYCEGDVSRL
;
A
#
# COMPACT_ATOMS: atom_id res chain seq x y z
N MET A 1 -19.34 3.00 -13.96
CA MET A 1 -18.23 2.14 -14.43
C MET A 1 -18.50 0.75 -13.88
N ARG A 2 -18.32 -0.32 -14.68
CA ARG A 2 -18.47 -1.71 -14.19
C ARG A 2 -17.10 -2.20 -13.77
N ALA A 3 -16.93 -2.56 -12.49
CA ALA A 3 -15.77 -3.32 -12.04
C ALA A 3 -15.66 -4.58 -12.91
N LYS A 4 -14.56 -4.69 -13.66
CA LYS A 4 -14.26 -5.86 -14.47
C LYS A 4 -13.92 -6.96 -13.47
N THR A 5 -14.76 -7.98 -13.35
CA THR A 5 -14.50 -9.13 -12.47
C THR A 5 -13.17 -9.77 -12.89
N MET A 6 -12.10 -9.44 -12.18
CA MET A 6 -10.84 -10.16 -12.25
C MET A 6 -11.07 -11.51 -11.58
N GLY A 7 -10.67 -12.60 -12.26
CA GLY A 7 -10.51 -13.88 -11.57
C GLY A 7 -9.47 -13.75 -10.46
N LEU A 8 -9.42 -14.74 -9.55
CA LEU A 8 -8.48 -14.73 -8.42
C LEU A 8 -7.03 -14.48 -8.87
N ASP A 9 -6.60 -15.10 -9.97
CA ASP A 9 -5.25 -14.89 -10.53
C ASP A 9 -5.02 -13.41 -10.91
N GLY A 10 -5.97 -12.81 -11.62
CA GLY A 10 -5.88 -11.40 -12.01
C GLY A 10 -5.88 -10.45 -10.81
N PHE A 11 -6.58 -10.80 -9.73
CA PHE A 11 -6.55 -10.04 -8.48
C PHE A 11 -5.16 -10.04 -7.84
N TRP A 12 -4.50 -11.20 -7.78
CA TRP A 12 -3.15 -11.30 -7.23
C TRP A 12 -2.12 -10.60 -8.13
N GLU A 13 -2.23 -10.72 -9.45
CA GLU A 13 -1.40 -9.95 -10.39
C GLU A 13 -1.55 -8.43 -10.19
N ASN A 14 -2.78 -7.96 -9.95
CA ASN A 14 -3.04 -6.54 -9.67
C ASN A 14 -2.46 -6.09 -8.32
N SER A 15 -2.50 -6.96 -7.31
CA SER A 15 -1.87 -6.70 -6.01
C SER A 15 -0.35 -6.58 -6.12
N ASP A 16 0.28 -7.49 -6.85
CA ASP A 16 1.73 -7.44 -7.11
C ASP A 16 2.12 -6.18 -7.88
N ALA A 17 1.33 -5.80 -8.89
CA ALA A 17 1.57 -4.59 -9.66
C ALA A 17 1.44 -3.31 -8.80
N ALA A 18 0.51 -3.28 -7.85
CA ALA A 18 0.38 -2.18 -6.91
C ALA A 18 1.60 -2.08 -5.98
N LEU A 19 2.07 -3.21 -5.46
CA LEU A 19 3.26 -3.28 -4.61
C LEU A 19 4.54 -2.89 -5.37
N ASP A 20 4.66 -3.27 -6.65
CA ASP A 20 5.79 -2.86 -7.50
C ASP A 20 5.86 -1.34 -7.73
N LYS A 21 4.70 -0.66 -7.73
CA LYS A 21 4.64 0.80 -7.76
C LYS A 21 4.98 1.39 -6.41
N CYS A 22 4.44 0.83 -5.32
CA CYS A 22 4.74 1.28 -3.96
C CYS A 22 6.24 1.17 -3.63
N ALA A 23 6.91 0.11 -4.07
CA ALA A 23 8.36 -0.08 -3.92
C ALA A 23 9.21 1.04 -4.56
N LYS A 24 8.65 1.74 -5.55
CA LYS A 24 9.32 2.84 -6.29
C LYS A 24 8.87 4.22 -5.82
N ALA A 25 7.78 4.29 -5.05
CA ALA A 25 7.26 5.53 -4.52
C ALA A 25 8.23 6.13 -3.51
N LYS A 26 8.35 7.45 -3.54
CA LYS A 26 9.26 8.25 -2.69
C LYS A 26 8.51 9.17 -1.75
N THR A 27 7.20 9.30 -1.92
CA THR A 27 6.35 10.16 -1.11
C THR A 27 5.07 9.45 -0.71
N VAL A 28 4.45 9.91 0.37
CA VAL A 28 3.12 9.43 0.79
C VAL A 28 2.08 9.62 -0.31
N THR A 29 2.19 10.69 -1.09
CA THR A 29 1.28 10.93 -2.22
C THR A 29 1.42 9.89 -3.31
N GLU A 30 2.65 9.51 -3.66
CA GLU A 30 2.88 8.48 -4.66
C GLU A 30 2.39 7.10 -4.21
N ILE A 31 2.44 6.78 -2.90
CA ILE A 31 1.83 5.56 -2.34
C ILE A 31 0.31 5.58 -2.54
N VAL A 32 -0.34 6.68 -2.14
CA VAL A 32 -1.79 6.85 -2.25
C VAL A 32 -2.24 6.77 -3.71
N ASP A 33 -1.51 7.43 -4.63
CA ASP A 33 -1.82 7.41 -6.05
C ASP A 33 -1.61 6.01 -6.64
N ALA A 34 -0.51 5.34 -6.31
CA ALA A 34 -0.23 3.98 -6.75
C ALA A 34 -1.35 3.01 -6.34
N LEU A 35 -1.81 3.06 -5.09
CA LEU A 35 -2.88 2.19 -4.61
C LEU A 35 -4.24 2.51 -5.27
N ASN A 36 -4.57 3.79 -5.42
CA ASN A 36 -5.83 4.23 -6.04
C ASN A 36 -5.92 3.91 -7.54
N GLU A 37 -4.80 3.66 -8.22
CA GLU A 37 -4.81 3.14 -9.59
C GLU A 37 -5.26 1.67 -9.68
N HIS A 38 -5.15 0.93 -8.57
CA HIS A 38 -5.32 -0.53 -8.53
C HIS A 38 -6.54 -0.99 -7.72
N PHE A 39 -6.98 -0.21 -6.72
CA PHE A 39 -8.05 -0.60 -5.82
C PHE A 39 -9.03 0.56 -5.58
N ASP A 40 -10.31 0.22 -5.42
CA ASP A 40 -11.28 1.13 -4.83
C ASP A 40 -10.97 1.31 -3.34
N LYS A 41 -11.15 2.52 -2.82
CA LYS A 41 -10.92 2.85 -1.40
C LYS A 41 -11.92 2.14 -0.48
N SER A 42 -11.52 1.90 0.77
CA SER A 42 -12.40 1.45 1.85
C SER A 42 -12.78 2.63 2.76
N ALA A 43 -11.90 3.03 3.68
CA ALA A 43 -12.14 4.13 4.64
C ALA A 43 -11.02 5.18 4.63
N GLY A 44 -9.78 4.79 4.28
CA GLY A 44 -8.62 5.68 4.20
C GLY A 44 -8.52 6.51 2.91
N ASP A 45 -7.36 7.15 2.74
CA ASP A 45 -6.98 7.87 1.52
C ASP A 45 -6.76 6.93 0.31
N ALA A 46 -6.35 5.69 0.59
CA ALA A 46 -6.22 4.60 -0.35
C ALA A 46 -6.43 3.23 0.34
N PHE A 47 -6.45 2.15 -0.44
CA PHE A 47 -6.63 0.79 0.05
C PHE A 47 -5.71 -0.18 -0.69
N PHE A 48 -5.12 -1.14 0.02
CA PHE A 48 -4.41 -2.29 -0.52
C PHE A 48 -5.18 -3.56 -0.19
N GLY A 49 -5.84 -4.14 -1.20
CA GLY A 49 -6.65 -5.34 -1.01
C GLY A 49 -5.85 -6.64 -0.88
N GLY A 50 -4.55 -6.64 -1.18
CA GLY A 50 -3.73 -7.83 -1.28
C GLY A 50 -3.18 -8.38 0.05
N SER A 51 -3.64 -7.87 1.20
CA SER A 51 -3.22 -8.41 2.50
C SER A 51 -3.57 -9.91 2.60
N GLY A 52 -2.61 -10.72 3.05
CA GLY A 52 -2.70 -12.19 3.05
C GLY A 52 -2.19 -12.89 1.77
N GLY A 53 -1.69 -12.15 0.78
CA GLY A 53 -0.90 -12.72 -0.33
C GLY A 53 0.56 -13.02 0.03
N ASP A 54 1.36 -13.46 -0.94
CA ASP A 54 2.78 -13.80 -0.73
C ASP A 54 3.68 -12.59 -0.43
N ARG A 55 3.24 -11.37 -0.83
CA ARG A 55 3.97 -10.12 -0.62
C ARG A 55 3.15 -9.19 0.26
N GLN A 56 3.79 -8.56 1.24
CA GLN A 56 3.14 -7.64 2.16
C GLN A 56 3.62 -6.20 2.00
N MET A 57 2.72 -5.23 2.24
CA MET A 57 3.04 -3.80 2.17
C MET A 57 4.17 -3.42 3.14
N LEU A 58 4.20 -4.03 4.33
CA LEU A 58 5.26 -3.81 5.32
C LEU A 58 6.64 -4.17 4.78
N GLU A 59 6.78 -5.32 4.12
CA GLU A 59 8.05 -5.77 3.53
C GLU A 59 8.51 -4.79 2.44
N VAL A 60 7.59 -4.36 1.58
CA VAL A 60 7.87 -3.38 0.54
C VAL A 60 8.39 -2.07 1.13
N MET A 61 7.81 -1.59 2.24
CA MET A 61 8.28 -0.36 2.89
C MET A 61 9.63 -0.52 3.57
N TYR A 62 9.98 -1.71 4.08
CA TYR A 62 11.33 -1.97 4.61
C TYR A 62 12.40 -1.99 3.52
N GLU A 63 12.08 -2.49 2.33
CA GLU A 63 13.01 -2.60 1.22
C GLU A 63 13.13 -1.30 0.39
N ALA A 64 12.07 -0.48 0.38
CA ALA A 64 12.03 0.75 -0.39
C ALA A 64 12.99 1.81 0.16
N ALA A 65 13.86 2.33 -0.71
CA ALA A 65 14.81 3.37 -0.35
C ALA A 65 14.10 4.69 -0.02
N GLY A 66 14.46 5.33 1.09
CA GLY A 66 13.94 6.63 1.50
C GLY A 66 12.70 6.58 2.39
N TRP A 67 12.23 5.38 2.75
CA TRP A 67 11.19 5.18 3.75
C TRP A 67 11.78 4.84 5.12
N THR A 68 11.12 5.31 6.17
CA THR A 68 11.34 4.86 7.54
C THR A 68 10.05 4.26 8.05
N VAL A 69 10.02 2.95 8.26
CA VAL A 69 8.93 2.27 8.96
C VAL A 69 9.09 2.50 10.46
N TYR A 70 8.00 2.88 11.14
CA TYR A 70 7.97 3.11 12.58
C TYR A 70 6.59 2.73 13.15
N ASP A 71 6.52 2.53 14.47
CA ASP A 71 5.26 2.17 15.17
C ASP A 71 4.56 0.95 14.54
N VAL A 72 5.24 -0.19 14.60
CA VAL A 72 4.78 -1.46 14.02
C VAL A 72 4.07 -2.27 15.10
N GLU A 73 2.75 -2.44 14.95
CA GLU A 73 1.96 -3.32 15.81
C GLU A 73 1.90 -4.74 15.22
N ALA A 74 1.74 -4.84 13.90
CA ALA A 74 1.71 -6.09 13.14
C ALA A 74 2.03 -5.86 11.65
N GLU A 75 2.12 -6.94 10.86
CA GLU A 75 2.27 -6.85 9.39
C GLU A 75 1.08 -6.13 8.71
N TYR A 76 -0.10 -6.20 9.33
CA TYR A 76 -1.31 -5.52 8.89
C TYR A 76 -1.52 -4.15 9.56
N HIS A 77 -0.62 -3.70 10.45
CA HIS A 77 -0.75 -2.41 11.14
C HIS A 77 0.60 -1.78 11.47
N PHE A 78 0.97 -0.73 10.72
CA PHE A 78 2.21 0.01 10.91
C PHE A 78 2.12 1.46 10.39
N LYS A 79 3.12 2.28 10.72
CA LYS A 79 3.31 3.61 10.12
C LYS A 79 4.60 3.68 9.31
N ALA A 80 4.61 4.50 8.28
CA ALA A 80 5.81 4.77 7.50
C ALA A 80 5.92 6.26 7.17
N ARG A 81 7.16 6.75 7.12
CA ARG A 81 7.51 8.14 6.85
C ARG A 81 8.41 8.24 5.63
N ASP A 82 8.11 9.17 4.74
CA ASP A 82 8.96 9.46 3.59
C ASP A 82 10.13 10.40 3.95
N SER A 83 11.04 10.61 3.00
CA SER A 83 12.22 11.47 3.21
C SER A 83 11.91 12.95 3.45
N ASN A 84 10.70 13.42 3.12
CA ASN A 84 10.25 14.79 3.39
C ASN A 84 9.68 14.95 4.80
N GLY A 85 9.37 13.84 5.47
CA GLY A 85 8.81 13.80 6.81
C GLY A 85 7.31 13.53 6.85
N ASP A 86 6.64 13.43 5.70
CA ASP A 86 5.21 13.09 5.63
C ASP A 86 5.03 11.61 5.97
N SER A 87 3.94 11.28 6.67
CA SER A 87 3.72 9.92 7.15
C SER A 87 2.34 9.38 6.75
N PHE A 88 2.23 8.06 6.68
CA PHE A 88 0.96 7.36 6.61
C PHE A 88 0.87 6.25 7.66
N GLU A 89 -0.35 5.89 8.01
CA GLU A 89 -0.70 4.67 8.73
C GLU A 89 -1.32 3.68 7.75
N TYR A 90 -0.85 2.43 7.81
CA TYR A 90 -1.47 1.28 7.19
C TYR A 90 -2.15 0.45 8.26
N CYS A 91 -3.44 0.16 8.09
CA CYS A 91 -4.22 -0.65 9.03
C CYS A 91 -5.23 -1.50 8.27
N GLU A 92 -5.08 -2.82 8.30
CA GLU A 92 -5.99 -3.80 7.69
C GLU A 92 -6.31 -3.52 6.20
N GLY A 93 -5.31 -3.02 5.46
CA GLY A 93 -5.44 -2.66 4.04
C GLY A 93 -5.70 -1.17 3.81
N ASP A 94 -6.31 -0.46 4.75
CA ASP A 94 -6.52 0.99 4.63
C ASP A 94 -5.20 1.75 4.80
N VAL A 95 -4.99 2.77 3.96
CA VAL A 95 -3.87 3.71 4.06
C VAL A 95 -4.41 5.10 4.32
N SER A 96 -3.99 5.72 5.42
CA SER A 96 -4.40 7.07 5.83
C SER A 96 -3.18 7.96 6.05
N ARG A 97 -3.22 9.19 5.53
CA ARG A 97 -2.20 10.20 5.79
C ARG A 97 -2.27 10.67 7.26
N LEU A 98 -1.14 11.05 7.83
CA LEU A 98 -1.00 11.55 9.21
C LEU A 98 -0.59 13.03 9.26
#